data_AF-A0A4Y9ZV86-F1
#
_entry.id   AF-A0A4Y9ZV86-F1
#
_cell.length_a   1.000
_cell.length_b   1.000
_cell.length_c   1.000
_cell.angle_alpha   90.00
_cell.angle_beta   90.00
_cell.angle_gamma   90.00
#
_symmetry.space_group_name_H-M   'P 1'
#
loop_
_entity.id
_entity.type
_entity.pdbx_description
1 polymer ?
#
loop_
_entity_poly.entity_id
_entity_poly.type
_entity_poly.pdbx_seq_one_letter_code
_entity_poly.pdbx_strand_id
1 'polypeptide(L)'
;MSNATASAAAAAASVSAHLHAIKHRGESEYPKQVWYLTLSALCLATLVNISCIAWSWGRVHLRSKSQPVNEAAHKDGFSIVRIPAAILTASRIIAFRWQIPLGTTFSMSVFEVFISMIYMSALLIWEFVHTNNLDPDFWSNKAAHIAAAQLPLLPALSSKNNVIGWLTGVGHEKLNVLHRVVARCILVLIWVHLWGRHRIGFTGVDDISVFGWQQLGLTAGTTYTLMVVLSIRPIRKISYESFYLVHVILA
;
A
#
# COMPACT_ATOMS: atom_id res chain seq x y z
N MET A 1 -36.14 34.11 -28.33
CA MET A 1 -35.50 33.96 -26.99
C MET A 1 -35.68 32.54 -26.41
N SER A 2 -36.74 31.79 -26.71
CA SER A 2 -36.95 30.42 -26.18
C SER A 2 -35.96 29.34 -26.68
N ASN A 3 -35.50 29.42 -27.94
CA ASN A 3 -34.55 28.42 -28.47
C ASN A 3 -33.15 28.54 -27.86
N ALA A 4 -32.71 29.76 -27.50
CA ALA A 4 -31.41 29.99 -26.88
C ALA A 4 -31.36 29.46 -25.45
N THR A 5 -32.45 29.62 -24.69
CA THR A 5 -32.57 29.07 -23.33
C THR A 5 -32.68 27.55 -23.33
N ALA A 6 -33.40 26.96 -24.28
CA ALA A 6 -33.47 25.51 -24.44
C ALA A 6 -32.11 24.89 -24.84
N SER A 7 -31.37 25.53 -25.75
CA SER A 7 -30.02 25.09 -26.15
C SER A 7 -29.02 25.18 -24.99
N ALA A 8 -29.06 26.27 -24.21
CA ALA A 8 -28.22 26.44 -23.03
C ALA A 8 -28.52 25.39 -21.93
N ALA A 9 -29.80 25.08 -21.70
CA ALA A 9 -30.20 24.03 -20.76
C ALA A 9 -29.73 22.64 -21.21
N ALA A 10 -29.85 22.32 -22.51
CA ALA A 10 -29.36 21.06 -23.06
C ALA A 10 -27.83 20.93 -22.94
N ALA A 11 -27.09 22.01 -23.20
CA ALA A 11 -25.64 22.05 -23.02
C ALA A 11 -25.25 21.81 -21.54
N ALA A 12 -25.91 22.50 -20.59
CA ALA A 12 -25.66 22.31 -19.17
C ALA A 12 -25.95 20.88 -18.70
N ALA A 13 -27.06 20.28 -19.16
CA ALA A 13 -27.39 18.89 -18.86
C ALA A 13 -26.33 17.92 -19.40
N SER A 14 -25.82 18.16 -20.61
CA SER A 14 -24.76 17.33 -21.21
C SER A 14 -23.45 17.38 -20.43
N VAL A 15 -23.06 18.57 -19.94
CA VAL A 15 -21.88 18.76 -19.10
C VAL A 15 -22.06 18.04 -17.76
N SER A 16 -23.22 18.18 -17.13
CA SER A 16 -23.54 17.49 -15.88
C SER A 16 -23.48 15.97 -16.03
N ALA A 17 -24.03 15.42 -17.11
CA ALA A 17 -23.99 13.99 -17.39
C ALA A 17 -22.56 13.48 -17.61
N HIS A 18 -21.76 14.24 -18.37
CA HIS A 18 -20.35 13.93 -18.60
C HIS A 18 -19.52 13.94 -17.31
N LEU A 19 -19.74 14.94 -16.45
CA LEU A 19 -19.09 15.05 -15.14
C LEU A 19 -19.46 13.88 -14.21
N HIS A 20 -20.74 13.51 -14.17
CA HIS A 20 -21.20 12.35 -13.41
C HIS A 20 -20.58 11.04 -13.93
N ALA A 21 -20.43 10.88 -15.25
CA ALA A 21 -19.77 9.73 -15.85
C ALA A 21 -18.28 9.64 -15.48
N ILE A 22 -17.56 10.77 -15.44
CA ILE A 22 -16.15 10.81 -14.99
C ILE A 22 -16.05 10.38 -13.53
N LYS A 23 -16.89 10.94 -12.65
CA LYS A 23 -16.94 10.59 -11.23
C LYS A 23 -17.13 9.09 -11.04
N HIS A 24 -18.22 8.55 -11.60
CA HIS A 24 -18.56 7.13 -11.44
C HIS A 24 -17.47 6.20 -12.01
N ARG A 25 -16.88 6.56 -13.16
CA ARG A 25 -15.76 5.81 -13.73
C ARG A 25 -14.55 5.80 -12.81
N GLY A 26 -14.20 6.94 -12.20
CA GLY A 26 -13.10 7.02 -11.26
C GLY A 26 -13.32 6.15 -10.03
N GLU A 27 -14.53 6.21 -9.46
CA GLU A 27 -14.95 5.40 -8.32
C GLU A 27 -14.91 3.89 -8.59
N SER A 28 -15.14 3.44 -9.83
CA SER A 28 -15.14 2.03 -10.19
C SER A 28 -13.79 1.50 -10.71
N GLU A 29 -13.06 2.30 -11.49
CA GLU A 29 -11.88 1.84 -12.22
C GLU A 29 -10.59 1.96 -11.41
N TYR A 30 -10.39 3.04 -10.65
CA TYR A 30 -9.15 3.23 -9.91
C TYR A 30 -8.92 2.19 -8.80
N PRO A 31 -9.93 1.76 -8.03
CA PRO A 31 -9.77 0.64 -7.10
C PRO A 31 -9.27 -0.65 -7.78
N LYS A 32 -9.70 -0.91 -9.03
CA LYS A 32 -9.20 -2.05 -9.82
C LYS A 32 -7.74 -1.85 -10.24
N GLN A 33 -7.37 -0.63 -10.62
CA GLN A 33 -5.99 -0.30 -10.98
C GLN A 33 -5.01 -0.45 -9.80
N VAL A 34 -5.46 -0.16 -8.58
CA VAL A 34 -4.69 -0.46 -7.35
C VAL A 34 -4.38 -1.95 -7.24
N TRP A 35 -5.36 -2.81 -7.57
CA TRP A 35 -5.13 -4.25 -7.63
C TRP A 35 -4.18 -4.65 -8.76
N TYR A 36 -4.29 -4.04 -9.96
CA TYR A 36 -3.33 -4.29 -11.04
C TYR A 36 -1.90 -3.90 -10.65
N LEU A 37 -1.72 -2.78 -9.95
CA LEU A 37 -0.42 -2.39 -9.40
C LEU A 37 0.09 -3.42 -8.38
N THR A 38 -0.77 -3.82 -7.45
CA THR A 38 -0.39 -4.76 -6.39
C THR A 38 -0.04 -6.14 -6.94
N LEU A 39 -0.85 -6.66 -7.86
CA LEU A 39 -0.65 -7.96 -8.50
C LEU A 39 0.55 -7.95 -9.44
N SER A 40 0.81 -6.84 -10.15
CA SER A 40 2.02 -6.73 -10.98
C SER A 40 3.29 -6.67 -10.14
N ALA A 41 3.28 -5.94 -9.02
CA ALA A 41 4.39 -5.96 -8.06
C ALA A 41 4.62 -7.35 -7.45
N LEU A 42 3.54 -8.06 -7.09
CA LEU A 42 3.60 -9.44 -6.61
C LEU A 42 4.20 -10.37 -7.68
N CYS A 43 3.68 -10.32 -8.90
CA CYS A 43 4.16 -11.12 -10.03
C CYS A 43 5.65 -10.87 -10.29
N LEU A 44 6.08 -9.61 -10.34
CA LEU A 44 7.48 -9.24 -10.51
C LEU A 44 8.35 -9.83 -9.39
N ALA A 45 7.94 -9.69 -8.13
CA ALA A 45 8.67 -10.24 -7.00
C ALA A 45 8.76 -11.78 -7.05
N THR A 46 7.70 -12.45 -7.49
CA THR A 46 7.68 -13.91 -7.72
C THR A 46 8.64 -14.32 -8.82
N LEU A 47 8.63 -13.63 -9.97
CA LEU A 47 9.55 -13.90 -11.07
C LEU A 47 11.02 -13.72 -10.65
N VAL A 48 11.31 -12.68 -9.87
CA VAL A 48 12.65 -12.44 -9.30
C VAL A 48 13.04 -13.58 -8.35
N ASN A 49 12.12 -14.06 -7.51
CA ASN A 49 12.37 -15.17 -6.60
C ASN A 49 12.69 -16.47 -7.36
N ILE A 50 11.84 -16.83 -8.33
CA ILE A 50 12.03 -18.01 -9.19
C ILE A 50 13.37 -17.92 -9.93
N SER A 51 13.69 -16.76 -10.50
CA SER A 51 14.97 -16.53 -11.20
C SER A 51 16.17 -16.68 -10.26
N CYS A 52 16.07 -16.17 -9.03
CA CYS A 52 17.11 -16.34 -8.01
C CYS A 52 17.32 -17.82 -7.63
N ILE A 53 16.23 -18.58 -7.47
CA ILE A 53 16.27 -20.00 -7.14
C ILE A 53 16.92 -20.77 -8.29
N ALA A 54 16.43 -20.59 -9.52
CA ALA A 54 16.97 -21.24 -10.71
C ALA A 54 18.47 -20.94 -10.91
N TRP A 55 18.87 -19.68 -10.73
CA TRP A 55 20.29 -19.28 -10.78
C TRP A 55 21.12 -19.96 -9.69
N SER A 56 20.60 -20.06 -8.47
CA SER A 56 21.30 -20.72 -7.36
C SER A 56 21.50 -22.21 -7.62
N TRP A 57 20.48 -22.89 -8.16
CA TRP A 57 20.53 -24.30 -8.52
C TRP A 57 21.50 -24.55 -9.67
N GLY A 58 21.46 -23.73 -10.72
CA GLY A 58 22.39 -23.81 -11.85
C GLY A 58 23.85 -23.65 -11.40
N ARG A 59 24.13 -22.68 -10.52
CA ARG A 59 25.49 -22.51 -9.97
C ARG A 59 25.98 -23.71 -9.16
N VAL A 60 25.12 -24.31 -8.33
CA VAL A 60 25.49 -25.49 -7.53
C VAL A 60 25.76 -26.70 -8.42
N HIS A 61 24.92 -26.95 -9.43
CA HIS A 61 25.10 -28.06 -10.36
C HIS A 61 26.37 -27.90 -11.22
N LEU A 62 26.64 -26.70 -11.73
CA LEU A 62 27.86 -26.42 -12.50
C LEU A 62 29.13 -26.60 -11.65
N ARG A 63 29.08 -26.20 -10.37
CA ARG A 63 30.20 -26.34 -9.42
C ARG A 63 30.41 -27.77 -8.94
N SER A 64 29.35 -28.57 -8.86
CA SER A 64 29.43 -30.01 -8.55
C SER A 64 30.05 -30.82 -9.69
N LYS A 65 29.87 -30.39 -10.96
CA LYS A 65 30.47 -31.04 -12.14
C LYS A 65 31.96 -30.73 -12.35
N SER A 66 32.50 -29.73 -11.64
CA SER A 66 33.86 -29.21 -11.84
C SER A 66 34.78 -29.42 -10.63
N GLN A 67 34.50 -30.42 -9.77
CA GLN A 67 35.43 -30.90 -8.75
C GLN A 67 36.32 -32.02 -9.33
N PRO A 68 37.57 -31.74 -9.75
CA PRO A 68 38.60 -32.76 -9.71
C PRO A 68 39.00 -32.98 -8.26
N VAL A 69 39.07 -34.25 -7.85
CA VAL A 69 39.71 -34.71 -6.63
C VAL A 69 41.19 -34.45 -6.79
N ASN A 70 41.66 -33.25 -6.43
CA ASN A 70 42.97 -33.00 -5.82
C ASN A 70 43.28 -31.51 -5.69
N GLU A 71 43.95 -31.24 -4.58
CA GLU A 71 44.85 -30.12 -4.29
C GLU A 71 44.30 -28.78 -3.79
N ALA A 72 44.86 -28.44 -2.63
CA ALA A 72 44.93 -27.13 -2.04
C ALA A 72 45.46 -26.09 -3.03
N ALA A 73 44.66 -25.06 -3.30
CA ALA A 73 45.17 -23.79 -3.77
C ALA A 73 44.29 -22.68 -3.19
N HIS A 74 44.72 -22.13 -2.05
CA HIS A 74 44.33 -20.79 -1.65
C HIS A 74 44.85 -19.82 -2.73
N LYS A 75 43.98 -19.48 -3.70
CA LYS A 75 44.22 -18.35 -4.59
C LYS A 75 43.37 -17.19 -4.09
N ASP A 76 44.03 -16.30 -3.34
CA ASP A 76 43.54 -14.98 -2.93
C ASP A 76 43.51 -14.04 -4.14
N GLY A 77 42.66 -14.37 -5.12
CA GLY A 77 42.36 -13.50 -6.25
C GLY A 77 41.05 -12.77 -6.02
N PHE A 78 41.06 -11.45 -6.21
CA PHE A 78 39.86 -10.60 -6.17
C PHE A 78 38.82 -11.13 -7.18
N SER A 79 37.83 -11.88 -6.69
CA SER A 79 36.87 -12.55 -7.56
C SER A 79 35.77 -11.57 -7.96
N ILE A 80 35.82 -11.06 -9.19
CA ILE A 80 34.77 -10.22 -9.81
C ILE A 80 33.39 -10.89 -9.73
N VAL A 81 33.34 -12.22 -9.68
CA VAL A 81 32.12 -13.03 -9.49
C VAL A 81 31.45 -12.80 -8.12
N ARG A 82 32.19 -12.31 -7.12
CA ARG A 82 31.68 -12.02 -5.76
C ARG A 82 31.18 -10.58 -5.61
N ILE A 83 31.53 -9.67 -6.53
CA ILE A 83 31.12 -8.27 -6.48
C ILE A 83 29.59 -8.09 -6.56
N PRO A 84 28.83 -8.79 -7.43
CA PRO A 84 27.37 -8.70 -7.44
C PRO A 84 26.74 -9.17 -6.12
N ALA A 85 27.28 -10.23 -5.51
CA ALA A 85 26.78 -10.73 -4.23
C ALA A 85 27.09 -9.76 -3.08
N ALA A 86 28.25 -9.12 -3.10
CA ALA A 86 28.63 -8.09 -2.14
C ALA A 86 27.75 -6.83 -2.29
N ILE A 87 27.51 -6.36 -3.51
CA ILE A 87 26.60 -5.23 -3.80
C ILE A 87 25.17 -5.54 -3.34
N LEU A 88 24.66 -6.75 -3.62
CA LEU A 88 23.33 -7.19 -3.16
C LEU A 88 23.25 -7.28 -1.63
N THR A 89 24.34 -7.63 -0.96
CA THR A 89 24.40 -7.70 0.50
C THR A 89 24.44 -6.29 1.09
N ALA A 90 25.27 -5.41 0.54
CA ALA A 90 25.33 -4.00 0.91
C ALA A 90 23.99 -3.28 0.68
N SER A 91 23.33 -3.50 -0.46
CA SER A 91 22.02 -2.90 -0.76
C SER A 91 20.94 -3.38 0.21
N ARG A 92 20.94 -4.67 0.58
CA ARG A 92 20.04 -5.19 1.62
C ARG A 92 20.31 -4.59 2.99
N ILE A 93 21.59 -4.40 3.35
CA ILE A 93 21.97 -3.75 4.60
C ILE A 93 21.48 -2.31 4.61
N ILE A 94 21.71 -1.54 3.55
CA ILE A 94 21.24 -0.15 3.46
C ILE A 94 19.71 -0.09 3.50
N ALA A 95 19.03 -0.85 2.64
CA ALA A 95 17.57 -0.81 2.55
C ALA A 95 16.86 -1.21 3.85
N PHE A 96 17.31 -2.30 4.49
CA PHE A 96 16.59 -2.89 5.62
C PHE A 96 17.21 -2.60 7.00
N ARG A 97 18.53 -2.39 7.10
CA ARG A 97 19.22 -2.17 8.38
C ARG A 97 19.52 -0.69 8.65
N TRP A 98 19.65 0.15 7.63
CA TRP A 98 19.75 1.58 7.86
C TRP A 98 18.41 2.11 8.35
N GLN A 99 18.38 2.53 9.61
CA GLN A 99 17.22 3.16 10.22
C GLN A 99 17.41 4.66 10.17
N ILE A 100 16.42 5.38 9.66
CA ILE A 100 16.35 6.83 9.76
C ILE A 100 15.69 7.13 11.11
N PRO A 101 16.40 7.76 12.08
CA PRO A 101 15.78 8.26 13.28
C PRO A 101 14.89 9.46 12.91
N LEU A 102 13.58 9.27 12.98
CA LEU A 102 12.58 10.32 12.84
C LEU A 102 12.29 10.87 14.25
N GLY A 103 13.09 11.86 14.66
CA GLY A 103 13.06 12.39 16.02
C GLY A 103 13.62 11.41 17.06
N THR A 104 13.20 11.58 18.31
CA THR A 104 13.73 10.80 19.45
C THR A 104 13.09 9.41 19.59
N THR A 105 11.90 9.19 19.03
CA THR A 105 11.07 8.02 19.36
C THR A 105 10.74 7.12 18.17
N PHE A 106 10.83 7.62 16.94
CA PHE A 106 10.52 6.84 15.73
C PHE A 106 11.80 6.44 15.00
N SER A 107 11.94 5.15 14.70
CA SER A 107 12.94 4.68 13.75
C SER A 107 12.27 3.78 12.72
N MET A 108 12.38 4.17 11.45
CA MET A 108 11.88 3.45 10.28
C MET A 108 13.06 3.11 9.37
N SER A 109 13.02 1.96 8.70
CA SER A 109 14.06 1.64 7.72
C SER A 109 13.91 2.53 6.48
N VAL A 110 15.01 2.76 5.75
CA VAL A 110 14.98 3.49 4.47
C VAL A 110 13.99 2.85 3.50
N PHE A 111 13.93 1.51 3.46
CA PHE A 111 12.94 0.78 2.65
C PHE A 111 11.50 1.07 3.06
N GLU A 112 11.19 1.10 4.36
CA GLU A 112 9.83 1.40 4.85
C GLU A 112 9.39 2.81 4.42
N VAL A 113 10.27 3.81 4.56
CA VAL A 113 9.98 5.18 4.14
C VAL A 113 9.82 5.27 2.62
N PHE A 114 10.76 4.71 1.86
CA PHE A 114 10.76 4.79 0.39
C PHE A 114 9.52 4.13 -0.22
N ILE A 115 9.20 2.91 0.19
CA ILE A 115 8.00 2.20 -0.30
C ILE A 115 6.73 2.92 0.15
N SER A 116 6.69 3.44 1.38
CA SER A 116 5.55 4.23 1.84
C SER A 116 5.33 5.46 0.98
N MET A 117 6.39 6.21 0.63
CA MET A 117 6.26 7.41 -0.19
C MET A 117 5.80 7.09 -1.61
N ILE A 118 6.40 6.09 -2.26
CA ILE A 118 6.02 5.71 -3.63
C ILE A 118 4.59 5.19 -3.69
N TYR A 119 4.25 4.26 -2.78
CA TYR A 119 2.92 3.65 -2.77
C TYR A 119 1.85 4.69 -2.43
N MET A 120 2.07 5.54 -1.41
CA MET A 120 1.18 6.65 -1.10
C MET A 120 1.03 7.61 -2.27
N SER A 121 2.12 7.99 -2.95
CA SER A 121 2.06 8.90 -4.09
C SER A 121 1.22 8.32 -5.22
N ALA A 122 1.37 7.04 -5.54
CA ALA A 122 0.55 6.37 -6.55
C ALA A 122 -0.94 6.40 -6.18
N LEU A 123 -1.28 6.09 -4.93
CA LEU A 123 -2.66 6.14 -4.44
C LEU A 123 -3.24 7.56 -4.50
N LEU A 124 -2.49 8.57 -4.07
CA LEU A 124 -2.93 9.97 -4.12
C LEU A 124 -3.06 10.50 -5.55
N ILE A 125 -2.22 10.02 -6.49
CA ILE A 125 -2.39 10.31 -7.92
C ILE A 125 -3.74 9.77 -8.40
N TRP A 126 -4.05 8.49 -8.17
CA TRP A 126 -5.36 7.94 -8.54
C TRP A 126 -6.53 8.63 -7.84
N GLU A 127 -6.31 9.06 -6.60
CA GLU A 127 -7.30 9.77 -5.80
C GLU A 127 -7.63 11.17 -6.35
N PHE A 128 -6.64 11.93 -6.82
CA PHE A 128 -6.89 13.31 -7.26
C PHE A 128 -6.91 13.50 -8.78
N VAL A 129 -6.56 12.48 -9.57
CA VAL A 129 -6.69 12.52 -11.03
C VAL A 129 -8.15 12.56 -11.46
N HIS A 130 -8.42 13.28 -12.56
CA HIS A 130 -9.76 13.46 -13.16
C HIS A 130 -10.82 13.98 -12.17
N THR A 131 -10.43 14.92 -11.31
CA THR A 131 -11.35 15.68 -10.47
C THR A 131 -11.76 16.98 -11.16
N ASN A 132 -12.96 17.48 -10.88
CA ASN A 132 -13.43 18.78 -11.37
C ASN A 132 -13.06 19.87 -10.36
N ASN A 133 -11.95 20.60 -10.58
CA ASN A 133 -11.49 21.67 -9.68
C ASN A 133 -11.38 21.24 -8.19
N LEU A 134 -10.99 19.99 -7.93
CA LEU A 134 -10.93 19.40 -6.58
C LEU A 134 -12.26 19.48 -5.81
N ASP A 135 -13.38 19.44 -6.51
CA ASP A 135 -14.70 19.32 -5.90
C ASP A 135 -14.78 18.04 -5.04
N PRO A 136 -15.08 18.17 -3.72
CA PRO A 136 -15.27 17.05 -2.79
C PRO A 136 -16.10 15.90 -3.33
N ASP A 137 -17.07 16.21 -4.18
CA ASP A 137 -17.99 15.22 -4.72
C ASP A 137 -17.31 14.22 -5.67
N PHE A 138 -16.14 14.55 -6.22
CA PHE A 138 -15.37 13.68 -7.13
C PHE A 138 -14.37 12.76 -6.43
N TRP A 139 -13.90 13.15 -5.25
CA TRP A 139 -12.79 12.47 -4.57
C TRP A 139 -13.23 11.80 -3.26
N SER A 140 -14.22 12.35 -2.55
CA SER A 140 -14.70 11.78 -1.28
C SER A 140 -14.97 10.26 -1.34
N ASN A 141 -15.87 9.80 -2.21
CA ASN A 141 -16.22 8.37 -2.29
C ASN A 141 -15.13 7.53 -2.96
N LYS A 142 -14.40 8.11 -3.90
CA LYS A 142 -13.26 7.47 -4.54
C LYS A 142 -12.18 7.11 -3.51
N ALA A 143 -11.88 7.99 -2.56
CA ALA A 143 -10.96 7.71 -1.46
C ALA A 143 -11.40 6.50 -0.64
N ALA A 144 -12.69 6.40 -0.32
CA ALA A 144 -13.24 5.23 0.38
C ALA A 144 -13.10 3.96 -0.45
N HIS A 145 -13.34 3.99 -1.76
CA HIS A 145 -13.22 2.80 -2.60
C HIS A 145 -11.76 2.35 -2.76
N ILE A 146 -10.83 3.30 -2.94
CA ILE A 146 -9.39 3.02 -3.01
C ILE A 146 -8.88 2.48 -1.66
N ALA A 147 -9.36 3.01 -0.53
CA ALA A 147 -9.05 2.50 0.80
C ALA A 147 -9.59 1.07 0.98
N ALA A 148 -10.87 0.85 0.67
CA ALA A 148 -11.56 -0.43 0.81
C ALA A 148 -10.91 -1.54 -0.03
N ALA A 149 -10.47 -1.22 -1.26
CA ALA A 149 -9.80 -2.17 -2.14
C ALA A 149 -8.52 -2.75 -1.53
N GLN A 150 -7.88 -2.05 -0.60
CA GLN A 150 -6.63 -2.47 0.03
C GLN A 150 -6.84 -3.26 1.33
N LEU A 151 -8.03 -3.21 1.93
CA LEU A 151 -8.31 -3.91 3.19
C LEU A 151 -7.95 -5.41 3.17
N PRO A 152 -8.20 -6.18 2.09
CA PRO A 152 -7.81 -7.59 2.02
C PRO A 152 -6.29 -7.83 2.10
N LEU A 153 -5.46 -6.84 1.76
CA LEU A 153 -4.01 -6.95 1.83
C LEU A 153 -3.50 -6.95 3.27
N LEU A 154 -4.22 -6.32 4.20
CA LEU A 154 -3.79 -6.21 5.60
C LEU A 154 -3.59 -7.59 6.25
N PRO A 155 -4.61 -8.49 6.31
CA PRO A 155 -4.42 -9.82 6.86
C PRO A 155 -3.48 -10.69 6.01
N ALA A 156 -3.47 -10.51 4.68
CA ALA A 156 -2.59 -11.27 3.78
C ALA A 156 -1.10 -11.01 4.06
N LEU A 157 -0.74 -9.78 4.43
CA LEU A 157 0.64 -9.37 4.73
C LEU A 157 1.04 -9.60 6.20
N SER A 158 0.08 -9.76 7.13
CA SER A 158 0.35 -9.88 8.57
C SER A 158 0.50 -11.33 9.06
N SER A 159 0.04 -12.34 8.31
CA SER A 159 0.20 -13.73 8.74
C SER A 159 1.65 -14.21 8.64
N LYS A 160 2.08 -15.06 9.59
CA LYS A 160 3.40 -15.73 9.58
C LYS A 160 3.50 -16.75 8.43
N ASN A 161 2.39 -17.43 8.14
CA ASN A 161 2.27 -18.38 7.03
C ASN A 161 1.35 -17.77 5.99
N ASN A 162 1.91 -17.07 5.01
CA ASN A 162 1.14 -16.45 3.94
C ASN A 162 1.69 -16.84 2.56
N VAL A 163 0.78 -16.96 1.58
CA VAL A 163 1.07 -17.35 0.20
C VAL A 163 2.00 -16.34 -0.47
N ILE A 164 1.89 -15.05 -0.13
CA ILE A 164 2.73 -13.99 -0.67
C ILE A 164 4.21 -14.22 -0.34
N GLY A 165 4.54 -14.59 0.90
CA GLY A 165 5.89 -14.89 1.34
C GLY A 165 6.46 -16.13 0.65
N TRP A 166 5.63 -17.15 0.45
CA TRP A 166 6.01 -18.34 -0.31
C TRP A 166 6.33 -18.01 -1.78
N LEU A 167 5.45 -17.25 -2.45
CA LEU A 167 5.64 -16.84 -3.85
C LEU A 167 6.86 -15.95 -4.05
N THR A 168 7.05 -14.96 -3.17
CA THR A 168 8.08 -13.92 -3.31
C THR A 168 9.42 -14.27 -2.66
N GLY A 169 9.46 -15.32 -1.83
CA GLY A 169 10.64 -15.65 -1.02
C GLY A 169 10.96 -14.58 0.05
N VAL A 170 10.01 -13.68 0.34
CA VAL A 170 10.17 -12.60 1.31
C VAL A 170 9.70 -13.05 2.69
N GLY A 171 10.60 -12.96 3.67
CA GLY A 171 10.31 -13.31 5.07
C GLY A 171 9.22 -12.45 5.70
N HIS A 172 8.54 -13.01 6.69
CA HIS A 172 7.40 -12.40 7.39
C HIS A 172 7.73 -11.02 7.97
N GLU A 173 8.94 -10.80 8.48
CA GLU A 173 9.36 -9.52 9.08
C GLU A 173 9.29 -8.38 8.06
N LYS A 174 9.62 -8.66 6.80
CA LYS A 174 9.58 -7.70 5.70
C LYS A 174 8.16 -7.51 5.17
N LEU A 175 7.37 -8.57 5.08
CA LEU A 175 5.94 -8.46 4.73
C LEU A 175 5.17 -7.66 5.78
N ASN A 176 5.54 -7.81 7.06
CA ASN A 176 4.96 -7.01 8.13
C ASN A 176 5.38 -5.53 8.07
N VAL A 177 6.51 -5.19 7.41
CA VAL A 177 6.81 -3.78 7.04
C VAL A 177 5.78 -3.28 6.03
N LEU A 178 5.47 -4.07 4.99
CA LEU A 178 4.47 -3.72 3.99
C LEU A 178 3.06 -3.63 4.59
N HIS A 179 2.69 -4.52 5.51
CA HIS A 179 1.43 -4.43 6.27
C HIS A 179 1.28 -3.05 6.93
N ARG A 180 2.34 -2.55 7.61
CA ARG A 180 2.32 -1.22 8.22
C ARG A 180 2.25 -0.10 7.19
N VAL A 181 2.93 -0.23 6.05
CA VAL A 181 2.86 0.77 4.97
C VAL A 181 1.44 0.86 4.42
N VAL A 182 0.84 -0.27 4.06
CA VAL A 182 -0.55 -0.33 3.55
C VAL A 182 -1.52 0.22 4.58
N ALA A 183 -1.36 -0.13 5.86
CA ALA A 183 -2.23 0.37 6.92
C ALA A 183 -2.19 1.91 7.06
N ARG A 184 -1.00 2.52 6.96
CA ARG A 184 -0.87 3.99 6.99
C ARG A 184 -1.44 4.65 5.73
N CYS A 185 -1.32 4.00 4.57
CA CYS A 185 -1.91 4.48 3.33
C CYS A 185 -3.44 4.49 3.37
N ILE A 186 -4.03 3.40 3.86
CA ILE A 186 -5.48 3.30 4.10
C ILE A 186 -5.92 4.37 5.10
N LEU A 187 -5.16 4.61 6.19
CA LEU A 187 -5.49 5.66 7.15
C LEU A 187 -5.59 7.03 6.48
N VAL A 188 -4.62 7.41 5.66
CA VAL A 188 -4.65 8.70 4.95
C VAL A 188 -5.87 8.79 4.03
N LEU A 189 -6.18 7.74 3.28
CA LEU A 189 -7.35 7.72 2.39
C LEU A 189 -8.68 7.76 3.16
N ILE A 190 -8.77 7.11 4.33
CA ILE A 190 -9.94 7.22 5.22
C ILE A 190 -10.11 8.67 5.67
N TRP A 191 -9.03 9.36 6.07
CA TRP A 191 -9.12 10.76 6.46
C TRP A 191 -9.43 11.69 5.30
N VAL A 192 -8.93 11.40 4.09
CA VAL A 192 -9.36 12.08 2.86
C VAL A 192 -10.87 11.88 2.69
N HIS A 193 -11.38 10.64 2.67
CA HIS A 193 -12.80 10.36 2.57
C HIS A 193 -13.65 11.11 3.61
N LEU A 194 -13.28 11.03 4.90
CA LEU A 194 -14.01 11.70 5.98
C LEU A 194 -14.00 13.22 5.82
N TRP A 195 -12.88 13.80 5.40
CA TRP A 195 -12.79 15.23 5.11
C TRP A 195 -13.69 15.60 3.92
N GLY A 196 -13.71 14.79 2.86
CA GLY A 196 -14.59 14.97 1.71
C GLY A 196 -16.06 14.96 2.10
N ARG A 197 -16.48 13.96 2.89
CA ARG A 197 -17.84 13.87 3.42
C ARG A 197 -18.19 15.06 4.30
N HIS A 198 -17.27 15.51 5.16
CA HIS A 198 -17.48 16.73 5.95
C HIS A 198 -17.69 17.97 5.08
N ARG A 199 -16.96 18.09 3.95
CA ARG A 199 -17.06 19.22 3.02
C ARG A 199 -18.34 19.19 2.17
N ILE A 200 -18.82 17.99 1.80
CA ILE A 200 -20.11 17.80 1.12
C ILE A 200 -21.27 18.11 2.09
N GLY A 201 -21.12 17.72 3.36
CA GLY A 201 -22.11 17.87 4.40
C GLY A 201 -22.97 16.62 4.59
N PHE A 202 -23.63 16.54 5.74
CA PHE A 202 -24.50 15.42 6.13
C PHE A 202 -25.95 15.89 6.13
N THR A 203 -26.55 16.00 4.95
CA THR A 203 -27.93 16.49 4.79
C THR A 203 -28.73 15.62 3.83
N GLY A 204 -30.06 15.64 3.94
CA GLY A 204 -30.94 14.89 3.05
C GLY A 204 -30.66 13.39 3.08
N VAL A 205 -30.34 12.80 1.93
CA VAL A 205 -30.01 11.36 1.78
C VAL A 205 -28.70 10.94 2.47
N ASP A 206 -27.92 11.91 2.91
CA ASP A 206 -26.62 11.75 3.55
C ASP A 206 -26.63 12.15 5.04
N ASP A 207 -27.81 12.33 5.62
CA ASP A 207 -27.96 12.72 7.03
C ASP A 207 -27.46 11.62 7.98
N ILE A 208 -26.40 11.95 8.73
CA ILE A 208 -25.75 11.03 9.67
C ILE A 208 -26.64 10.66 10.87
N SER A 209 -27.63 11.50 11.22
CA SER A 209 -28.55 11.24 12.33
C SER A 209 -29.62 10.21 11.95
N VAL A 210 -29.96 10.13 10.66
CA VAL A 210 -31.01 9.26 10.14
C VAL A 210 -30.45 7.95 9.60
N PHE A 211 -29.32 8.00 8.91
CA PHE A 211 -28.82 6.86 8.15
C PHE A 211 -27.69 6.10 8.87
N GLY A 212 -28.00 4.89 9.34
CA GLY A 212 -27.06 4.05 10.08
C GLY A 212 -25.76 3.72 9.35
N TRP A 213 -25.75 3.64 8.01
CA TRP A 213 -24.53 3.36 7.24
C TRP A 213 -23.49 4.50 7.34
N GLN A 214 -23.92 5.76 7.48
CA GLN A 214 -23.02 6.90 7.73
C GLN A 214 -22.40 6.79 9.13
N GLN A 215 -23.21 6.41 10.13
CA GLN A 215 -22.73 6.19 11.50
C GLN A 215 -21.72 5.04 11.58
N LEU A 216 -21.99 3.95 10.85
CA LEU A 216 -21.06 2.82 10.72
C LEU A 216 -19.77 3.23 10.02
N GLY A 217 -19.84 4.03 8.96
CA GLY A 217 -18.66 4.58 8.27
C GLY A 217 -17.78 5.43 9.19
N LEU A 218 -18.39 6.35 9.96
CA LEU A 218 -17.69 7.17 10.94
C LEU A 218 -17.09 6.34 12.07
N THR A 219 -17.83 5.35 12.58
CA THR A 219 -17.36 4.43 13.61
C THR A 219 -16.18 3.60 13.10
N ALA A 220 -16.28 3.04 11.89
CA ALA A 220 -15.20 2.27 11.28
C ALA A 220 -13.94 3.13 11.06
N GLY A 221 -14.09 4.36 10.56
CA GLY A 221 -12.96 5.28 10.39
C GLY A 221 -12.29 5.68 11.72
N THR A 222 -13.09 5.85 12.78
CA THR A 222 -12.60 6.14 14.13
C THR A 222 -11.86 4.93 14.70
N THR A 223 -12.44 3.73 14.64
CA THR A 223 -11.83 2.49 15.08
C THR A 223 -10.52 2.23 14.33
N TYR A 224 -10.51 2.38 13.01
CA TYR A 224 -9.31 2.22 12.19
C TYR A 224 -8.21 3.22 12.59
N THR A 225 -8.58 4.47 12.86
CA THR A 225 -7.63 5.48 13.35
C THR A 225 -7.02 5.07 14.68
N LEU A 226 -7.85 4.64 15.65
CA LEU A 226 -7.39 4.15 16.94
C LEU A 226 -6.45 2.94 16.78
N MET A 227 -6.79 1.99 15.92
CA MET A 227 -5.93 0.84 15.63
C MET A 227 -4.55 1.28 15.15
N VAL A 228 -4.47 2.18 14.17
CA VAL A 228 -3.17 2.61 13.62
C VAL A 228 -2.38 3.44 14.62
N VAL A 229 -3.03 4.35 15.36
CA VAL A 229 -2.39 5.17 16.40
C VAL A 229 -1.84 4.29 17.51
N LEU A 230 -2.62 3.35 18.06
CA LEU A 230 -2.15 2.44 19.11
C LEU A 230 -1.06 1.47 18.62
N SER A 231 -0.98 1.25 17.29
CA SER A 231 0.05 0.42 16.66
C SER A 231 1.40 1.13 16.44
N ILE A 232 1.53 2.41 16.79
CA ILE A 232 2.81 3.12 16.60
C ILE A 232 3.89 2.61 17.54
N ARG A 233 5.15 2.61 17.06
CA ARG A 233 6.30 2.05 17.77
C ARG A 233 6.47 2.55 19.22
N PRO A 234 6.32 3.86 19.53
CA PRO A 234 6.39 4.34 20.90
C PRO A 234 5.40 3.65 21.84
N ILE A 235 4.12 3.56 21.44
CA ILE A 235 3.05 2.99 22.27
C ILE A 235 3.28 1.49 22.48
N ARG A 236 3.63 0.77 21.41
CA ARG A 236 3.92 -0.68 21.47
C ARG A 236 5.12 -1.03 22.35
N LYS A 237 6.07 -0.10 22.53
CA LYS A 237 7.24 -0.30 23.40
C LYS A 237 6.90 -0.16 24.89
N ILE A 238 5.85 0.59 25.23
CA ILE A 238 5.43 0.80 26.63
C ILE A 238 4.73 -0.45 27.16
N SER A 239 3.74 -0.98 26.42
CA SER A 239 3.08 -2.25 26.73
C SER A 239 2.75 -2.99 25.43
N TYR A 240 3.51 -4.04 25.13
CA TYR A 240 3.29 -4.86 23.94
C TYR A 240 2.01 -5.71 24.07
N GLU A 241 1.73 -6.23 25.27
CA GLU A 241 0.58 -7.10 25.52
C GLU A 241 -0.74 -6.34 25.38
N SER A 242 -0.84 -5.13 25.96
CA SER A 242 -2.02 -4.27 25.82
C SER A 242 -2.23 -3.85 24.37
N PHE A 243 -1.14 -3.49 23.66
CA PHE A 243 -1.20 -3.22 22.23
C PHE A 243 -1.77 -4.42 21.46
N TYR A 244 -1.23 -5.62 21.68
CA TYR A 244 -1.64 -6.82 20.95
C TYR A 244 -3.12 -7.15 21.19
N LEU A 245 -3.57 -7.11 22.45
CA LEU A 245 -4.95 -7.40 22.81
C LEU A 245 -5.92 -6.40 22.15
N VAL A 246 -5.64 -5.10 22.25
CA VAL A 246 -6.49 -4.08 21.63
C VAL A 246 -6.48 -4.21 20.11
N HIS A 247 -5.33 -4.49 19.51
CA HIS A 247 -5.22 -4.65 18.06
C HIS A 247 -6.03 -5.84 17.55
N VAL A 248 -6.04 -6.97 18.26
CA VAL A 248 -6.83 -8.17 17.88
C VAL A 248 -8.32 -7.96 18.08
N ILE A 249 -8.74 -7.27 19.15
CA ILE A 249 -10.17 -7.03 19.41
C ILE A 249 -10.78 -6.04 18.40
N LEU A 250 -9.99 -5.06 17.95
CA LEU A 250 -10.47 -4.04 17.01
C LEU A 250 -10.34 -4.44 15.53
N ALA A 251 -9.52 -5.46 15.21
CA ALA A 251 -9.27 -5.94 13.84
C ALA A 251 -10.36 -6.87 13.32
#